data_AF-A0AAV2R1T8-F1
#
_entry.id   AF-A0AAV2R1T8-F1
#
_cell.length_a   1.000
_cell.length_b   1.000
_cell.length_c   1.000
_cell.angle_alpha   90.00
_cell.angle_beta   90.00
_cell.angle_gamma   90.00
#
_symmetry.space_group_name_H-M   'P 1'
#
loop_
_entity.id
_entity.type
_entity.pdbx_description
1 polymer ?
#
loop_
_entity_poly.entity_id
_entity_poly.type
_entity_poly.pdbx_seq_one_letter_code
_entity_poly.pdbx_strand_id
1 'polypeptide(L)'
;VIEKGAFISSYETAKNVTLVNNNIHSFPMEELFSFTNITRLDLSLNPLDAIDANQFQNLETLEYIFLYNVTSNISGTFQNLPNLKELHLEVNNLNHIPSGFCKTGSPTIELVGLMSNDITNILPDTFDAVNGLGIFLEDNSLSSIEEATWRPLLEAGVFLGAYFNPLDCGCEIAWMLQEGSQDMLNHVTAICSDGQNIHSLDPSNYEEC
;
A
#
# COMPACT_ATOMS: atom_id res chain seq x y z
N VAL A 1 10.77 8.43 23.21
CA VAL A 1 9.40 8.31 23.75
C VAL A 1 8.75 9.67 23.66
N ILE A 2 7.55 9.73 23.10
CA ILE A 2 6.67 10.89 23.24
C ILE A 2 5.62 10.54 24.29
N GLU A 3 5.51 11.38 25.31
CA GLU A 3 4.63 11.13 26.45
C GLU A 3 3.18 11.44 26.09
N LYS A 4 2.27 10.74 26.77
CA LYS A 4 0.84 11.03 26.73
C LYS A 4 0.58 12.49 27.11
N GLY A 5 -0.24 13.18 26.33
CA GLY A 5 -0.61 14.57 26.51
C GLY A 5 0.38 15.58 25.91
N ALA A 6 1.45 15.12 25.24
CA ALA A 6 2.44 16.00 24.62
C ALA A 6 1.84 16.96 23.59
N PHE A 7 0.67 16.65 23.03
CA PHE A 7 0.03 17.42 21.97
C PHE A 7 -1.31 18.07 22.36
N ILE A 8 -1.66 18.14 23.67
CA ILE A 8 -2.96 18.65 24.13
C ILE A 8 -3.29 20.03 23.56
N SER A 9 -2.33 20.94 23.50
CA SER A 9 -2.53 22.29 22.95
C SER A 9 -2.77 22.33 21.44
N SER A 10 -2.55 21.22 20.75
CA SER A 10 -2.53 21.11 19.29
C SER A 10 -3.66 20.26 18.73
N TYR A 11 -4.40 19.52 19.55
CA TYR A 11 -5.51 18.66 19.13
C TYR A 11 -6.53 19.34 18.21
N GLU A 12 -6.90 20.59 18.51
CA GLU A 12 -7.90 21.31 17.71
C GLU A 12 -7.32 22.10 16.55
N THR A 13 -5.99 22.26 16.46
CA THR A 13 -5.37 23.21 15.51
C THR A 13 -4.41 22.55 14.53
N ALA A 14 -3.79 21.44 14.91
CA ALA A 14 -2.81 20.76 14.08
C ALA A 14 -3.50 20.04 12.91
N LYS A 15 -3.04 20.37 11.71
CA LYS A 15 -3.39 19.65 10.48
C LYS A 15 -2.33 18.63 10.09
N ASN A 16 -1.07 18.93 10.39
CA ASN A 16 0.07 18.11 10.01
C ASN A 16 0.88 17.81 11.27
N VAL A 17 1.12 16.52 11.53
CA VAL A 17 2.07 16.04 12.54
C VAL A 17 3.17 15.29 11.79
N THR A 18 4.39 15.84 11.83
CA THR A 18 5.55 15.28 11.12
C THR A 18 6.70 15.16 12.10
N LEU A 19 7.13 13.92 12.34
CA LEU A 19 8.14 13.56 13.33
C LEU A 19 9.22 12.67 12.71
N VAL A 20 9.53 12.90 11.44
CA VAL A 20 10.43 12.08 10.63
C VAL A 20 11.85 12.05 11.20
N ASN A 21 12.48 10.88 11.16
CA ASN A 21 13.90 10.68 11.47
C ASN A 21 14.27 11.18 12.88
N ASN A 22 13.50 10.72 13.85
CA ASN A 22 13.78 10.92 15.26
C ASN A 22 14.10 9.57 15.92
N ASN A 23 14.49 9.60 17.19
CA ASN A 23 14.74 8.39 17.98
C ASN A 23 13.49 7.97 18.77
N ILE A 24 12.31 8.06 18.16
CA ILE A 24 11.03 7.80 18.83
C ILE A 24 10.78 6.30 18.85
N HIS A 25 10.80 5.73 20.05
CA HIS A 25 10.48 4.31 20.27
C HIS A 25 9.00 4.09 20.61
N SER A 26 8.29 5.13 21.06
CA SER A 26 6.87 5.06 21.34
C SER A 26 6.21 6.40 21.10
N PHE A 27 4.99 6.33 20.54
CA PHE A 27 4.13 7.45 20.22
C PHE A 27 2.74 7.17 20.81
N PRO A 28 2.05 8.17 21.42
CA PRO A 28 0.72 7.97 22.01
C PRO A 28 -0.33 7.87 20.91
N MET A 29 -0.36 6.74 20.20
CA MET A 29 -1.27 6.47 19.08
C MET A 29 -2.72 6.57 19.53
N GLU A 30 -3.01 6.18 20.77
CA GLU A 30 -4.32 6.32 21.37
C GLU A 30 -4.76 7.76 21.52
N GLU A 31 -3.91 8.78 21.36
CA GLU A 31 -4.33 10.18 21.42
C GLU A 31 -4.63 10.77 20.04
N LEU A 32 -4.36 10.03 18.94
CA LEU A 32 -4.62 10.51 17.59
C LEU A 32 -6.10 10.84 17.37
N PHE A 33 -7.03 10.13 18.02
CA PHE A 33 -8.46 10.43 17.94
C PHE A 33 -8.84 11.79 18.52
N SER A 34 -7.99 12.38 19.36
CA SER A 34 -8.22 13.71 19.94
C SER A 34 -7.97 14.82 18.93
N PHE A 35 -7.21 14.54 17.85
CA PHE A 35 -6.98 15.51 16.80
C PHE A 35 -8.22 15.64 15.91
N THR A 36 -8.87 16.80 15.96
CA THR A 36 -10.12 17.03 15.21
C THR A 36 -9.90 17.54 13.80
N ASN A 37 -8.67 17.91 13.44
CA ASN A 37 -8.34 18.55 12.16
C ASN A 37 -7.10 17.95 11.48
N ILE A 38 -6.56 16.83 11.98
CA ILE A 38 -5.32 16.24 11.44
C ILE A 38 -5.59 15.59 10.09
N THR A 39 -4.90 16.07 9.05
CA THR A 39 -4.99 15.53 7.69
C THR A 39 -3.76 14.71 7.32
N ARG A 40 -2.60 14.97 7.96
CA ARG A 40 -1.34 14.29 7.66
C ARG A 40 -0.64 13.83 8.92
N LEU A 41 -0.28 12.55 8.96
CA LEU A 41 0.63 11.99 9.95
C LEU A 41 1.86 11.39 9.26
N ASP A 42 3.03 11.77 9.72
CA ASP A 42 4.30 11.23 9.25
C ASP A 42 5.20 10.87 10.43
N LEU A 43 5.38 9.57 10.64
CA LEU A 43 6.22 8.98 11.70
C LEU A 43 7.41 8.23 11.12
N SER A 44 7.70 8.44 9.82
CA SER A 44 8.75 7.74 9.09
C SER A 44 10.11 7.80 9.78
N LEU A 45 10.94 6.77 9.57
CA LEU A 45 12.31 6.70 10.06
C LEU A 45 12.41 6.84 11.60
N ASN A 46 11.47 6.24 12.32
CA ASN A 46 11.54 6.12 13.78
C ASN A 46 11.56 4.64 14.18
N PRO A 47 12.36 4.25 15.18
CA PRO A 47 12.41 2.88 15.67
C PRO A 47 11.21 2.60 16.61
N LEU A 48 9.98 2.81 16.13
CA LEU A 48 8.78 2.60 16.93
C LEU A 48 8.65 1.12 17.30
N ASP A 49 8.42 0.86 18.58
CA ASP A 49 7.87 -0.42 19.02
C ASP A 49 6.53 -0.61 18.30
N ALA A 50 6.29 -1.81 17.77
CA ALA A 50 5.28 -2.16 16.77
C ALA A 50 4.00 -1.29 16.75
N ILE A 51 3.55 -0.94 15.54
CA ILE A 51 2.25 -0.30 15.34
C ILE A 51 1.16 -1.38 15.45
N ASP A 52 0.49 -1.43 16.60
CA ASP A 52 -0.54 -2.42 16.88
C ASP A 52 -1.84 -2.16 16.12
N ALA A 53 -2.68 -3.20 16.08
CA ALA A 53 -4.04 -3.10 15.55
C ALA A 53 -4.84 -1.97 16.22
N ASN A 54 -5.75 -1.37 15.47
CA ASN A 54 -6.69 -0.33 15.93
C ASN A 54 -6.06 1.05 16.26
N GLN A 55 -4.75 1.22 16.14
CA GLN A 55 -4.07 2.47 16.50
C GLN A 55 -4.46 3.67 15.62
N PHE A 56 -4.95 3.43 14.39
CA PHE A 56 -5.44 4.46 13.49
C PHE A 56 -6.97 4.44 13.31
N GLN A 57 -7.71 3.69 14.13
CA GLN A 57 -9.16 3.60 13.94
C GLN A 57 -9.89 4.92 14.19
N ASN A 58 -10.88 5.19 13.36
CA ASN A 58 -11.79 6.34 13.48
C ASN A 58 -11.09 7.71 13.38
N LEU A 59 -9.92 7.77 12.74
CA LEU A 59 -9.27 9.04 12.39
C LEU A 59 -9.93 9.59 11.13
N GLU A 60 -11.13 10.12 11.31
CA GLU A 60 -12.01 10.56 10.22
C GLU A 60 -11.38 11.67 9.38
N THR A 61 -10.45 12.46 9.90
CA THR A 61 -9.84 13.57 9.17
C THR A 61 -8.53 13.23 8.45
N LEU A 62 -7.94 12.07 8.73
CA LEU A 62 -6.66 11.69 8.11
C LEU A 62 -6.83 11.39 6.62
N GLU A 63 -5.99 12.04 5.84
CA GLU A 63 -5.91 11.87 4.38
C GLU A 63 -4.57 11.24 3.96
N TYR A 64 -3.49 11.48 4.72
CA TYR A 64 -2.14 11.06 4.35
C TYR A 64 -1.41 10.41 5.54
N ILE A 65 -0.92 9.19 5.35
CA ILE A 65 -0.16 8.45 6.36
C ILE A 65 1.18 8.00 5.78
N PHE A 66 2.27 8.38 6.45
CA PHE A 66 3.64 7.99 6.09
C PHE A 66 4.31 7.24 7.24
N LEU A 67 4.67 5.99 6.97
CA LEU A 67 5.26 5.04 7.94
C LEU A 67 6.46 4.29 7.33
N TYR A 68 7.36 5.01 6.65
CA TYR A 68 8.57 4.42 6.05
C TYR A 68 9.53 3.88 7.12
N ASN A 69 9.90 2.59 7.05
CA ASN A 69 10.81 1.93 7.99
C ASN A 69 10.40 2.14 9.47
N VAL A 70 9.15 1.82 9.77
CA VAL A 70 8.52 1.99 11.08
C VAL A 70 7.93 0.70 11.62
N THR A 71 7.27 -0.12 10.81
CA THR A 71 6.52 -1.29 11.30
C THR A 71 6.56 -2.43 10.31
N SER A 72 6.79 -3.66 10.81
CA SER A 72 6.69 -4.88 10.00
C SER A 72 5.35 -5.61 10.16
N ASN A 73 4.40 -5.03 10.89
CA ASN A 73 3.05 -5.57 11.05
C ASN A 73 2.02 -4.45 10.88
N ILE A 74 1.03 -4.69 10.01
CA ILE A 74 -0.02 -3.73 9.66
C ILE A 74 -1.43 -4.32 9.87
N SER A 75 -1.52 -5.46 10.57
CA SER A 75 -2.78 -6.19 10.75
C SER A 75 -3.78 -5.38 11.55
N GLY A 76 -4.89 -4.99 10.91
CA GLY A 76 -5.94 -4.20 11.55
C GLY A 76 -5.54 -2.76 11.87
N THR A 77 -4.42 -2.27 11.32
CA THR A 77 -3.90 -0.93 11.61
C THR A 77 -4.72 0.14 10.91
N PHE A 78 -5.03 0.00 9.62
CA PHE A 78 -5.64 1.04 8.78
C PHE A 78 -7.15 0.88 8.57
N GLN A 79 -7.86 0.37 9.57
CA GLN A 79 -9.31 0.17 9.50
C GLN A 79 -10.07 1.48 9.76
N ASN A 80 -11.20 1.69 9.09
CA ASN A 80 -12.11 2.82 9.32
C ASN A 80 -11.44 4.20 9.17
N LEU A 81 -10.71 4.40 8.08
CA LEU A 81 -10.13 5.67 7.67
C LEU A 81 -10.86 6.23 6.43
N PRO A 82 -12.07 6.79 6.60
CA PRO A 82 -12.98 7.08 5.49
C PRO A 82 -12.52 8.18 4.53
N ASN A 83 -11.47 8.93 4.88
CA ASN A 83 -10.92 10.00 4.04
C ASN A 83 -9.46 9.75 3.65
N LEU A 84 -8.91 8.55 3.91
CA LEU A 84 -7.53 8.23 3.56
C LEU A 84 -7.37 8.21 2.03
N LYS A 85 -6.39 8.95 1.54
CA LYS A 85 -6.02 9.06 0.13
C LYS A 85 -4.67 8.41 -0.16
N GLU A 86 -3.68 8.62 0.70
CA GLU A 86 -2.33 8.09 0.48
C GLU A 86 -1.82 7.32 1.71
N LEU A 87 -1.30 6.12 1.45
CA LEU A 87 -0.70 5.26 2.45
C LEU A 87 0.70 4.81 1.99
N HIS A 88 1.71 5.21 2.75
CA HIS A 88 3.12 4.95 2.46
C HIS A 88 3.71 4.00 3.51
N LEU A 89 4.09 2.81 3.06
CA LEU A 89 4.56 1.67 3.85
C LEU A 89 5.87 1.09 3.30
N GLU A 90 6.68 1.89 2.63
CA GLU A 90 7.92 1.43 2.02
C GLU A 90 8.97 1.06 3.08
N VAL A 91 9.83 0.09 2.77
CA VAL A 91 10.99 -0.30 3.61
C VAL A 91 10.59 -0.76 5.02
N ASN A 92 9.52 -1.56 5.10
CA ASN A 92 8.95 -2.04 6.36
C ASN A 92 9.18 -3.54 6.62
N ASN A 93 9.93 -4.23 5.75
CA ASN A 93 10.14 -5.68 5.81
C ASN A 93 8.82 -6.46 5.86
N LEU A 94 7.78 -5.96 5.18
CA LEU A 94 6.49 -6.65 5.08
C LEU A 94 6.64 -7.85 4.16
N ASN A 95 6.30 -9.05 4.62
CA ASN A 95 6.31 -10.26 3.78
C ASN A 95 4.93 -10.65 3.24
N HIS A 96 3.87 -10.08 3.82
CA HIS A 96 2.49 -10.26 3.37
C HIS A 96 1.67 -9.01 3.72
N ILE A 97 0.59 -8.79 2.97
CA ILE A 97 -0.41 -7.79 3.29
C ILE A 97 -1.67 -8.52 3.76
N PRO A 98 -2.18 -8.22 4.97
CA PRO A 98 -3.43 -8.82 5.44
C PRO A 98 -4.60 -8.50 4.51
N SER A 99 -5.48 -9.48 4.30
CA SER A 99 -6.77 -9.26 3.60
C SER A 99 -7.52 -8.11 4.28
N GLY A 100 -8.05 -7.20 3.47
CA GLY A 100 -8.77 -6.02 3.93
C GLY A 100 -7.96 -5.12 4.86
N PHE A 101 -6.61 -5.04 4.74
CA PHE A 101 -5.75 -4.26 5.63
C PHE A 101 -6.19 -2.79 5.78
N CYS A 102 -6.85 -2.25 4.75
CA CYS A 102 -7.41 -0.90 4.75
C CYS A 102 -8.91 -0.87 4.44
N LYS A 103 -9.72 -1.67 5.15
CA LYS A 103 -11.17 -1.70 4.94
C LYS A 103 -11.82 -0.40 5.40
N THR A 104 -12.46 0.28 4.46
CA THR A 104 -13.24 1.51 4.67
C THR A 104 -14.69 1.27 4.27
N GLY A 105 -15.61 2.14 4.72
CA GLY A 105 -17.01 2.09 4.29
C GLY A 105 -17.22 2.46 2.80
N SER A 106 -16.19 3.03 2.16
CA SER A 106 -16.14 3.37 0.73
C SER A 106 -14.69 3.43 0.24
N PRO A 107 -14.37 3.00 -1.00
CA PRO A 107 -13.02 3.13 -1.54
C PRO A 107 -12.61 4.60 -1.67
N THR A 108 -11.52 5.00 -1.02
CA THR A 108 -11.02 6.39 -1.02
C THR A 108 -9.53 6.49 -1.31
N ILE A 109 -8.80 5.38 -1.27
CA ILE A 109 -7.34 5.41 -1.38
C ILE A 109 -6.97 5.61 -2.85
N GLU A 110 -6.21 6.67 -3.08
CA GLU A 110 -5.65 7.03 -4.37
C GLU A 110 -4.28 6.37 -4.57
N LEU A 111 -3.46 6.26 -3.53
CA LEU A 111 -2.10 5.74 -3.66
C LEU A 111 -1.72 4.83 -2.50
N VAL A 112 -1.12 3.68 -2.84
CA VAL A 112 -0.49 2.77 -1.88
C VAL A 112 0.98 2.55 -2.26
N GLY A 113 1.90 3.01 -1.41
CA GLY A 113 3.34 2.79 -1.54
C GLY A 113 3.81 1.61 -0.70
N LEU A 114 4.31 0.56 -1.34
CA LEU A 114 4.78 -0.69 -0.71
C LEU A 114 6.17 -1.09 -1.19
N MET A 115 6.90 -0.16 -1.79
CA MET A 115 8.23 -0.39 -2.37
C MET A 115 9.23 -0.91 -1.34
N SER A 116 10.18 -1.72 -1.79
CA SER A 116 11.29 -2.23 -0.97
C SER A 116 10.81 -2.95 0.30
N ASN A 117 9.91 -3.91 0.12
CA ASN A 117 9.46 -4.84 1.15
C ASN A 117 9.80 -6.29 0.72
N ASP A 118 9.34 -7.30 1.44
CA ASP A 118 9.57 -8.71 1.15
C ASP A 118 8.27 -9.43 0.70
N ILE A 119 7.33 -8.69 0.12
CA ILE A 119 5.97 -9.19 -0.15
C ILE A 119 6.03 -10.28 -1.23
N THR A 120 5.54 -11.47 -0.90
CA THR A 120 5.56 -12.60 -1.85
C THR A 120 4.21 -12.87 -2.51
N ASN A 121 3.10 -12.56 -1.83
CA ASN A 121 1.75 -12.85 -2.28
C ASN A 121 0.77 -11.74 -1.88
N ILE A 122 -0.25 -11.52 -2.70
CA ILE A 122 -1.32 -10.54 -2.48
C ILE A 122 -2.66 -11.23 -2.73
N LEU A 123 -3.56 -11.16 -1.76
CA LEU A 123 -4.87 -11.78 -1.84
C LEU A 123 -5.86 -10.91 -2.66
N PRO A 124 -6.87 -11.50 -3.30
CA PRO A 124 -7.79 -10.76 -4.19
C PRO A 124 -8.50 -9.55 -3.59
N ASP A 125 -8.75 -9.56 -2.27
CA ASP A 125 -9.48 -8.52 -1.54
C ASP A 125 -8.56 -7.52 -0.80
N THR A 126 -7.25 -7.61 -1.04
CA THR A 126 -6.26 -6.80 -0.33
C THR A 126 -6.48 -5.31 -0.58
N PHE A 127 -6.80 -4.93 -1.82
CA PHE A 127 -6.86 -3.54 -2.29
C PHE A 127 -8.29 -3.07 -2.61
N ASP A 128 -9.33 -3.68 -2.03
CA ASP A 128 -10.73 -3.30 -2.25
C ASP A 128 -11.05 -1.82 -1.94
N ALA A 129 -10.23 -1.17 -1.10
CA ALA A 129 -10.38 0.24 -0.74
C ALA A 129 -9.64 1.21 -1.69
N VAL A 130 -8.88 0.69 -2.66
CA VAL A 130 -8.16 1.46 -3.66
C VAL A 130 -9.08 1.75 -4.84
N ASN A 131 -9.19 3.02 -5.21
CA ASN A 131 -9.97 3.47 -6.36
C ASN A 131 -9.35 4.74 -6.98
N GLY A 132 -8.03 4.75 -7.13
CA GLY A 132 -7.35 5.92 -7.67
C GLY A 132 -6.06 5.59 -8.39
N LEU A 133 -5.05 6.43 -8.15
CA LEU A 133 -3.84 6.57 -8.97
C LEU A 133 -3.04 5.28 -9.14
N GLY A 134 -2.68 4.59 -8.06
CA GLY A 134 -1.82 3.41 -8.22
C GLY A 134 -1.33 2.73 -6.96
N ILE A 135 -0.79 1.54 -7.19
CA ILE A 135 -0.18 0.65 -6.20
C ILE A 135 1.27 0.40 -6.65
N PHE A 136 2.21 0.70 -5.76
CA PHE A 136 3.65 0.66 -6.04
C PHE A 136 4.31 -0.45 -5.21
N LEU A 137 4.69 -1.52 -5.87
CA LEU A 137 5.23 -2.77 -5.30
C LEU A 137 6.65 -3.04 -5.80
N GLU A 138 7.36 -2.03 -6.30
CA GLU A 138 8.72 -2.19 -6.76
C GLU A 138 9.63 -2.77 -5.67
N ASP A 139 10.60 -3.59 -6.05
CA ASP A 139 11.57 -4.17 -5.11
C ASP A 139 10.85 -4.98 -4.01
N ASN A 140 10.12 -6.00 -4.43
CA ASN A 140 9.46 -6.98 -3.58
C ASN A 140 9.79 -8.40 -4.09
N SER A 141 9.11 -9.42 -3.57
CA SER A 141 9.33 -10.83 -3.90
C SER A 141 8.15 -11.48 -4.62
N LEU A 142 7.35 -10.71 -5.36
CA LEU A 142 6.21 -11.24 -6.12
C LEU A 142 6.69 -12.12 -7.27
N SER A 143 6.13 -13.32 -7.37
CA SER A 143 6.43 -14.25 -8.48
C SER A 143 5.42 -14.19 -9.62
N SER A 144 4.26 -13.54 -9.45
CA SER A 144 3.22 -13.47 -10.47
C SER A 144 2.32 -12.25 -10.27
N ILE A 145 1.53 -11.93 -11.31
CA ILE A 145 0.47 -10.93 -11.27
C ILE A 145 -0.86 -11.68 -11.48
N GLU A 146 -1.42 -12.20 -10.39
CA GLU A 146 -2.63 -13.04 -10.43
C GLU A 146 -3.89 -12.29 -10.89
N GLU A 147 -4.63 -12.88 -11.83
CA GLU A 147 -5.81 -12.27 -12.45
C GLU A 147 -6.87 -11.86 -11.43
N ALA A 148 -7.18 -12.73 -10.45
CA ALA A 148 -8.22 -12.48 -9.47
C ALA A 148 -7.95 -11.25 -8.59
N THR A 149 -6.67 -10.93 -8.38
CA THR A 149 -6.24 -9.77 -7.58
C THR A 149 -6.20 -8.50 -8.41
N TRP A 150 -5.67 -8.58 -9.63
CA TRP A 150 -5.28 -7.38 -10.37
C TRP A 150 -6.31 -6.94 -11.42
N ARG A 151 -7.06 -7.87 -12.02
CA ARG A 151 -8.02 -7.52 -13.09
C ARG A 151 -8.99 -6.41 -12.67
N PRO A 152 -9.68 -6.45 -11.51
CA PRO A 152 -10.64 -5.40 -11.14
C PRO A 152 -9.99 -4.02 -11.00
N LEU A 153 -8.75 -3.96 -10.51
CA LEU A 153 -8.01 -2.72 -10.30
C LEU A 153 -7.53 -2.13 -11.64
N LEU A 154 -6.97 -2.96 -12.52
CA LEU A 154 -6.49 -2.52 -13.83
C LEU A 154 -7.65 -2.09 -14.74
N GLU A 155 -8.80 -2.79 -14.69
CA GLU A 155 -10.02 -2.38 -15.41
C GLU A 155 -10.56 -1.03 -14.92
N ALA A 156 -10.33 -0.71 -13.65
CA ALA A 156 -10.65 0.60 -13.06
C ALA A 156 -9.60 1.69 -13.37
N GLY A 157 -8.51 1.34 -14.08
CA GLY A 157 -7.43 2.27 -14.45
C GLY A 157 -6.40 2.52 -13.35
N VAL A 158 -6.35 1.67 -12.32
CA VAL A 158 -5.33 1.75 -11.26
C VAL A 158 -3.98 1.33 -11.84
N PHE A 159 -2.95 2.15 -11.63
CA PHE A 159 -1.59 1.82 -12.04
C PHE A 159 -0.92 0.80 -11.11
N LEU A 160 -0.16 -0.15 -11.67
CA LEU A 160 0.66 -1.12 -10.96
C LEU A 160 2.15 -0.92 -11.30
N GLY A 161 2.91 -0.48 -10.30
CA GLY A 161 4.37 -0.53 -10.31
C GLY A 161 4.87 -1.85 -9.73
N ALA A 162 5.55 -2.69 -10.51
CA ALA A 162 6.01 -4.01 -10.09
C ALA A 162 7.44 -4.35 -10.56
N TYR A 163 8.24 -3.35 -10.91
CA TYR A 163 9.66 -3.56 -11.22
C TYR A 163 10.42 -4.23 -10.06
N PHE A 164 11.52 -4.92 -10.38
CA PHE A 164 12.37 -5.58 -9.39
C PHE A 164 11.62 -6.60 -8.52
N ASN A 165 10.67 -7.31 -9.13
CA ASN A 165 10.06 -8.51 -8.58
C ASN A 165 10.50 -9.74 -9.41
N PRO A 166 10.68 -10.92 -8.81
CA PRO A 166 11.06 -12.14 -9.51
C PRO A 166 9.88 -12.77 -10.27
N LEU A 167 9.22 -11.99 -11.14
CA LEU A 167 8.00 -12.39 -11.84
C LEU A 167 8.28 -13.53 -12.84
N ASP A 168 7.60 -14.66 -12.67
CA ASP A 168 7.52 -15.71 -13.67
C ASP A 168 6.44 -15.35 -14.69
N CYS A 169 6.88 -14.95 -15.88
CA CYS A 169 6.01 -14.55 -16.98
C CYS A 169 5.55 -15.75 -17.81
N GLY A 170 4.98 -16.76 -17.12
CA GLY A 170 4.34 -17.92 -17.73
C GLY A 170 2.83 -17.73 -17.93
N CYS A 171 2.04 -18.82 -17.91
CA CYS A 171 0.59 -18.72 -18.11
C CYS A 171 -0.14 -17.86 -17.07
N GLU A 172 0.42 -17.67 -15.88
CA GLU A 172 -0.19 -16.87 -14.80
C GLU A 172 -0.39 -15.39 -15.16
N ILE A 173 0.32 -14.89 -16.18
CA ILE A 173 0.16 -13.51 -16.67
C ILE A 173 -0.54 -13.43 -18.04
N ALA A 174 -0.89 -14.57 -18.64
CA ALA A 174 -1.43 -14.65 -20.00
C ALA A 174 -2.71 -13.83 -20.17
N TRP A 175 -3.52 -13.72 -19.11
CA TRP A 175 -4.76 -12.94 -19.07
C TRP A 175 -4.56 -11.46 -19.43
N MET A 176 -3.38 -10.89 -19.17
CA MET A 176 -3.03 -9.50 -19.56
C MET A 176 -2.60 -9.37 -21.02
N LEU A 177 -2.24 -10.48 -21.68
CA LEU A 177 -1.72 -10.50 -23.05
C LEU A 177 -2.80 -10.82 -24.09
N GLN A 178 -3.99 -11.24 -23.63
CA GLN A 178 -5.14 -11.56 -24.49
C GLN A 178 -5.69 -10.33 -25.23
N GLU A 179 -6.34 -10.57 -26.37
CA GLU A 179 -6.96 -9.51 -27.18
C GLU A 179 -8.00 -8.75 -26.35
N GLY A 180 -7.86 -7.42 -26.31
CA GLY A 180 -8.72 -6.53 -25.50
C GLY A 180 -8.13 -6.11 -24.15
N SER A 181 -7.03 -6.72 -23.69
CA SER A 181 -6.37 -6.38 -22.43
C SER A 181 -5.32 -5.27 -22.54
N GLN A 182 -5.11 -4.68 -23.73
CA GLN A 182 -3.99 -3.74 -23.95
C GLN A 182 -4.09 -2.45 -23.16
N ASP A 183 -5.31 -1.99 -22.90
CA ASP A 183 -5.52 -0.85 -22.03
C ASP A 183 -5.10 -1.17 -20.59
N MET A 184 -5.36 -2.37 -20.09
CA MET A 184 -4.91 -2.80 -18.76
C MET A 184 -3.39 -2.93 -18.70
N LEU A 185 -2.77 -3.52 -19.73
CA LEU A 185 -1.32 -3.71 -19.77
C LEU A 185 -0.56 -2.36 -19.70
N ASN A 186 -1.11 -1.30 -20.30
CA ASN A 186 -0.56 0.06 -20.21
C ASN A 186 -0.49 0.62 -18.78
N HIS A 187 -1.28 0.08 -17.86
CA HIS A 187 -1.26 0.45 -16.44
C HIS A 187 -0.26 -0.37 -15.63
N VAL A 188 0.49 -1.29 -16.23
CA VAL A 188 1.43 -2.17 -15.53
C VAL A 188 2.86 -1.84 -15.94
N THR A 189 3.76 -1.75 -14.97
CA THR A 189 5.20 -1.68 -15.23
C THR A 189 5.93 -2.81 -14.51
N ALA A 190 6.48 -3.74 -15.29
CA ALA A 190 7.10 -4.95 -14.78
C ALA A 190 8.18 -5.48 -15.74
N ILE A 191 9.14 -6.19 -15.17
CA ILE A 191 10.13 -7.00 -15.89
C ILE A 191 10.03 -8.43 -15.37
N CYS A 192 10.00 -9.37 -16.28
CA CYS A 192 10.03 -10.80 -16.02
C CYS A 192 11.40 -11.21 -15.43
N SER A 193 11.42 -12.30 -14.68
CA SER A 193 12.63 -12.85 -14.05
C SER A 193 13.75 -13.21 -15.05
N ASP A 194 13.40 -13.43 -16.31
CA ASP A 194 14.35 -13.64 -17.42
C ASP A 194 14.88 -12.33 -18.06
N GLY A 195 14.42 -11.18 -17.58
CA GLY A 195 14.80 -9.84 -18.02
C GLY A 195 13.93 -9.25 -19.13
N GLN A 196 12.92 -9.97 -19.62
CA GLN A 196 12.00 -9.42 -20.63
C GLN A 196 11.07 -8.38 -20.01
N ASN A 197 10.81 -7.30 -20.74
CA ASN A 197 9.77 -6.35 -20.35
C ASN A 197 8.40 -6.96 -20.68
N ILE A 198 7.43 -6.88 -19.76
CA ILE A 198 6.10 -7.45 -19.93
C ILE A 198 5.38 -6.94 -21.20
N HIS A 199 5.66 -5.69 -21.62
CA HIS A 199 5.13 -5.07 -22.83
C HIS A 199 5.73 -5.63 -24.13
N SER A 200 6.81 -6.41 -24.03
CA SER A 200 7.52 -7.00 -25.18
C SER A 200 7.21 -8.49 -25.37
N LEU A 201 6.37 -9.07 -24.52
CA LEU A 201 5.98 -10.48 -24.61
C LEU A 201 5.12 -10.70 -25.87
N ASP A 202 5.42 -11.75 -26.62
CA ASP A 202 4.64 -12.16 -27.80
C ASP A 202 3.40 -12.95 -27.34
N PRO A 203 2.17 -12.44 -27.56
CA PRO A 203 0.94 -13.14 -27.15
C PRO A 203 0.77 -14.54 -27.76
N SER A 204 1.38 -14.82 -28.92
CA SER A 204 1.29 -16.14 -29.56
C SER A 204 1.95 -17.25 -28.74
N ASN A 205 2.89 -16.90 -27.85
CA ASN A 205 3.50 -17.85 -26.91
C ASN A 205 2.56 -18.30 -25.79
N TYR A 206 1.38 -17.69 -25.66
CA TYR A 206 0.41 -17.92 -24.59
C TYR A 206 -0.92 -18.48 -25.09
N GLU A 207 -1.01 -18.93 -26.35
CA GLU A 207 -2.25 -19.49 -26.94
C GLU A 207 -2.75 -20.79 -26.26
N GLU A 208 -1.86 -21.50 -25.56
CA GLU A 208 -2.18 -22.73 -24.81
C GLU A 208 -2.46 -22.47 -23.32
N CYS A 209 -2.40 -21.20 -22.90
CA CYS A 209 -2.98 -20.71 -21.66
C CYS A 209 -4.44 -20.31 -21.94
#